data_AF-A0AAU5SY49-F1
#
_entry.id   AF-A0AAU5SY49-F1
#
_cell.length_a   1.000
_cell.length_b   1.000
_cell.length_c   1.000
_cell.angle_alpha   90.00
_cell.angle_beta   90.00
_cell.angle_gamma   90.00
#
_symmetry.space_group_name_H-M   'P 1'
#
loop_
_entity.id
_entity.type
_entity.pdbx_description
1 polymer ?
#
loop_
_entity_poly.entity_id
_entity_poly.type
_entity_poly.pdbx_seq_one_letter_code
_entity_poly.pdbx_strand_id
1 'polypeptide(L)'
;MARTTAEKLGVKEGATLLVLQAPAGWSPGPLPSSATVTPVSARADLVLLFTPDAASLDATIGKALDAVPFDGLVWVAYRKGGVKAGTDLNRDILQERLFGYGLVGVTLIALDTTWSAVRVRPLDRPGRRLR
;
A
#
# COMPACT_ATOMS: atom_id res chain seq x y z
N MET A 1 -7.42 15.19 17.34
CA MET A 1 -6.50 15.30 16.19
C MET A 1 -6.91 14.25 15.17
N ALA A 2 -7.06 14.61 13.88
CA ALA A 2 -7.33 13.63 12.84
C ALA A 2 -6.06 12.81 12.56
N ARG A 3 -6.20 11.49 12.34
CA ARG A 3 -5.04 10.63 12.03
C ARG A 3 -4.34 11.06 10.75
N THR A 4 -3.02 11.12 10.75
CA THR A 4 -2.20 11.37 9.55
C THR A 4 -2.27 10.19 8.59
N THR A 5 -1.85 10.38 7.34
CA THR A 5 -1.81 9.28 6.36
C THR A 5 -0.80 8.21 6.78
N ALA A 6 0.36 8.61 7.33
CA ALA A 6 1.32 7.68 7.93
C ALA A 6 0.69 6.83 9.06
N GLU A 7 -0.06 7.44 9.98
CA GLU A 7 -0.74 6.72 11.06
C GLU A 7 -1.83 5.77 10.53
N LYS A 8 -2.58 6.18 9.50
CA LYS A 8 -3.59 5.31 8.85
C LYS A 8 -2.96 4.10 8.16
N LEU A 9 -1.77 4.26 7.58
CA LEU A 9 -0.98 3.18 7.00
C LEU A 9 -0.40 2.24 8.06
N GLY A 10 -0.42 2.64 9.34
CA GLY A 10 0.13 1.87 10.45
C GLY A 10 1.63 2.07 10.64
N VAL A 11 2.19 3.18 10.13
CA VAL A 11 3.58 3.57 10.41
C VAL A 11 3.70 3.82 11.90
N LYS A 12 4.68 3.17 12.53
CA LYS A 12 5.01 3.31 13.96
C LYS A 12 6.27 4.14 14.12
N GLU A 13 6.54 4.55 15.35
CA GLU A 13 7.82 5.17 15.69
C GLU A 13 8.99 4.25 15.31
N GLY A 14 10.04 4.82 14.73
CA GLY A 14 11.22 4.09 14.25
C GLY A 14 11.00 3.22 13.01
N ALA A 15 9.78 3.12 12.47
CA ALA A 15 9.48 2.26 11.34
C ALA A 15 9.97 2.85 10.01
N THR A 16 10.34 1.99 9.08
CA THR A 16 10.70 2.35 7.70
C THR A 16 9.53 2.06 6.77
N LEU A 17 9.00 3.10 6.13
CA LEU A 17 8.01 3.00 5.06
C LEU A 17 8.71 3.06 3.69
N LEU A 18 8.72 1.94 2.98
CA LEU A 18 9.12 1.89 1.59
C LEU A 18 7.98 2.37 0.70
N VAL A 19 8.23 3.35 -0.16
CA VAL A 19 7.25 3.87 -1.11
C VAL A 19 7.71 3.60 -2.52
N LEU A 20 6.94 2.77 -3.24
CA LEU A 20 7.27 2.34 -4.60
C LEU A 20 6.33 3.00 -5.60
N GLN A 21 6.89 3.47 -6.72
CA GLN A 21 6.14 4.04 -7.86
C GLN A 21 5.23 5.23 -7.51
N ALA A 22 5.52 5.95 -6.43
CA ALA A 22 4.70 7.09 -6.03
C ALA A 22 4.64 8.17 -7.12
N PRO A 23 3.48 8.82 -7.30
CA PRO A 23 3.39 9.97 -8.18
C PRO A 23 4.27 11.11 -7.65
N ALA A 24 4.77 11.94 -8.57
CA ALA A 24 5.62 13.07 -8.22
C ALA A 24 4.98 13.97 -7.17
N GLY A 25 5.74 14.31 -6.13
CA GLY A 25 5.29 15.19 -5.05
C GLY A 25 4.39 14.53 -4.00
N TRP A 26 4.10 13.23 -4.09
CA TRP A 26 3.34 12.55 -3.05
C TRP A 26 4.13 12.40 -1.75
N SER A 27 3.45 12.58 -0.62
CA SER A 27 4.01 12.42 0.72
C SER A 27 2.96 11.84 1.68
N PRO A 28 3.34 10.96 2.64
CA PRO A 28 2.44 10.49 3.69
C PRO A 28 2.11 11.55 4.75
N GLY A 29 2.68 12.76 4.61
CA GLY A 29 2.55 13.84 5.59
C GLY A 29 3.48 13.63 6.79
N PRO A 30 3.16 14.23 7.95
CA PRO A 30 3.96 14.10 9.16
C PRO A 30 4.13 12.64 9.58
N LEU A 31 5.37 12.26 9.91
CA LEU A 31 5.74 10.93 10.37
C LEU A 31 5.81 10.87 11.90
N PRO A 32 5.55 9.70 12.51
CA PRO A 32 5.89 9.44 13.91
C PRO A 32 7.39 9.62 14.17
N SER A 33 7.75 9.81 15.45
CA SER A 33 9.14 9.97 15.89
C SER A 33 10.06 8.88 15.31
N SER A 34 11.18 9.29 14.74
CA SER A 34 12.21 8.41 14.16
C SER A 34 11.76 7.50 13.01
N ALA A 35 10.52 7.63 12.52
CA ALA A 35 10.08 6.91 11.33
C ALA A 35 10.67 7.54 10.07
N THR A 36 10.93 6.72 9.05
CA THR A 36 11.55 7.17 7.80
C THR A 36 10.76 6.71 6.58
N VAL A 37 10.90 7.46 5.49
CA VAL A 37 10.34 7.12 4.18
C VAL A 37 11.49 6.97 3.21
N THR A 38 11.53 5.86 2.49
CA THR A 38 12.55 5.59 1.48
C THR A 38 11.91 5.13 0.17
N PRO A 39 12.40 5.58 -0.99
CA PRO A 39 12.04 4.99 -2.28
C PRO A 39 12.94 3.81 -2.67
N VAL A 40 14.03 3.59 -1.94
CA VAL A 40 15.03 2.56 -2.23
C VAL A 40 14.70 1.29 -1.46
N SER A 41 14.68 0.17 -2.17
CA SER A 41 14.48 -1.17 -1.61
C SER A 41 15.52 -1.47 -0.53
N ALA A 42 15.12 -1.29 0.72
CA ALA A 42 15.79 -1.74 1.93
C ALA A 42 14.82 -2.65 2.69
N ARG A 43 15.29 -3.38 3.71
CA ARG A 43 14.39 -4.09 4.64
C ARG A 43 13.47 -3.06 5.29
N ALA A 44 12.23 -2.95 4.82
CA ALA A 44 11.24 -2.01 5.32
C ALA A 44 10.17 -2.75 6.13
N ASP A 45 9.63 -2.08 7.15
CA ASP A 45 8.55 -2.65 7.98
C ASP A 45 7.21 -2.59 7.24
N LEU A 46 7.05 -1.60 6.36
CA LEU A 46 5.86 -1.40 5.53
C LEU A 46 6.28 -1.03 4.11
N VAL A 47 5.48 -1.47 3.14
CA VAL A 47 5.54 -1.01 1.76
C VAL A 47 4.22 -0.38 1.33
N LEU A 48 4.30 0.73 0.62
CA LEU A 48 3.20 1.34 -0.11
C LEU A 48 3.54 1.36 -1.60
N LEU A 49 2.90 0.48 -2.35
CA LEU A 49 3.03 0.39 -3.80
C LEU A 49 1.95 1.21 -4.48
N PHE A 50 2.31 2.19 -5.29
CA PHE A 50 1.39 2.88 -6.17
C PHE A 50 1.25 2.13 -7.50
N THR A 51 0.01 1.89 -7.90
CA THR A 51 -0.31 1.25 -9.17
C THR A 51 -1.30 2.12 -9.96
N PRO A 52 -0.86 2.77 -11.05
CA PRO A 52 -1.76 3.60 -11.86
C PRO A 52 -2.76 2.79 -12.66
N ASP A 53 -2.46 1.52 -12.98
CA ASP A 53 -3.28 0.61 -13.79
C ASP A 53 -2.97 -0.86 -13.45
N ALA A 54 -3.72 -1.80 -14.02
CA ALA A 54 -3.56 -3.22 -13.75
C ALA A 54 -2.22 -3.77 -14.25
N ALA A 55 -1.73 -3.30 -15.40
CA ALA A 55 -0.46 -3.75 -15.96
C ALA A 55 0.72 -3.41 -15.04
N SER A 56 0.70 -2.20 -14.46
CA SER A 56 1.69 -1.75 -13.48
C SER A 56 1.64 -2.58 -12.20
N LEU A 57 0.44 -2.97 -11.75
CA LEU A 57 0.28 -3.84 -10.58
C LEU A 57 0.97 -5.17 -10.84
N ASP A 58 0.65 -5.79 -11.98
CA ASP A 58 1.16 -7.11 -12.36
C ASP A 58 2.70 -7.10 -12.48
N ALA A 59 3.28 -6.00 -12.97
CA ALA A 59 4.73 -5.84 -13.09
C ALA A 59 5.48 -5.58 -11.77
N THR A 60 4.80 -5.11 -10.72
CA THR A 60 5.46 -4.57 -9.51
C THR A 60 5.04 -5.21 -8.20
N ILE A 61 3.93 -5.93 -8.15
CA ILE A 61 3.42 -6.54 -6.91
C ILE A 61 4.44 -7.49 -6.27
N GLY A 62 5.14 -8.30 -7.07
CA GLY A 62 6.18 -9.21 -6.56
C GLY A 62 7.29 -8.46 -5.81
N LYS A 63 7.78 -7.35 -6.37
CA LYS A 63 8.80 -6.51 -5.71
C LYS A 63 8.32 -5.94 -4.38
N ALA A 64 7.04 -5.56 -4.29
CA ALA A 64 6.47 -5.07 -3.04
C ALA A 64 6.38 -6.18 -1.99
N LEU A 65 6.02 -7.40 -2.38
CA LEU A 65 5.97 -8.55 -1.48
C LEU A 65 7.36 -8.95 -0.97
N ASP A 66 8.38 -8.92 -1.83
CA ASP A 66 9.76 -9.29 -1.49
C ASP A 66 10.46 -8.23 -0.60
N ALA A 67 9.98 -6.99 -0.61
CA ALA A 67 10.60 -5.88 0.11
C ALA A 67 10.28 -5.83 1.61
N VAL A 68 9.29 -6.61 2.05
CA VAL A 68 8.87 -6.65 3.46
C VAL A 68 9.15 -8.02 4.08
N PRO A 69 9.48 -8.08 5.38
CA PRO A 69 9.59 -9.35 6.08
C PRO A 69 8.22 -10.04 6.16
N PHE A 70 8.23 -11.30 6.61
CA PHE A 70 7.03 -12.14 6.72
C PHE A 70 5.86 -11.46 7.49
N ASP A 71 6.17 -10.60 8.45
CA ASP A 71 5.23 -9.87 9.30
C ASP A 71 5.00 -8.40 8.91
N GLY A 72 5.65 -7.94 7.83
CA GLY A 72 5.53 -6.57 7.34
C GLY A 72 4.17 -6.26 6.70
N LEU A 73 3.90 -4.96 6.53
CA LEU A 73 2.63 -4.48 5.99
C LEU A 73 2.75 -4.10 4.52
N VAL A 74 1.92 -4.71 3.67
CA VAL A 74 1.85 -4.38 2.25
C VAL A 74 0.57 -3.59 1.97
N TRP A 75 0.75 -2.41 1.37
CA TRP A 75 -0.34 -1.56 0.90
C TRP A 75 -0.23 -1.38 -0.61
N VAL A 76 -1.36 -1.50 -1.31
CA VAL A 76 -1.47 -1.25 -2.74
C VAL A 76 -2.39 -0.06 -2.96
N ALA A 77 -1.83 1.03 -3.49
CA ALA A 77 -2.50 2.28 -3.78
C ALA A 77 -2.96 2.34 -5.24
N TYR A 78 -4.23 2.67 -5.45
CA TYR A 78 -4.85 2.79 -6.77
C TYR A 78 -5.67 4.10 -6.85
N ARG A 79 -5.84 4.62 -8.06
CA ARG A 79 -6.66 5.81 -8.30
C ARG A 79 -8.13 5.48 -8.09
N LYS A 80 -8.83 6.30 -7.30
CA LYS A 80 -10.27 6.20 -7.14
C LYS A 80 -10.96 6.75 -8.38
N GLY A 81 -12.10 6.17 -8.75
CA GLY A 81 -12.92 6.65 -9.88
C GLY A 81 -12.82 5.81 -11.15
N GLY A 82 -11.95 4.79 -11.18
CA GLY A 82 -11.87 3.85 -12.31
C GLY A 82 -11.55 4.55 -13.62
N VAL A 83 -12.25 4.16 -14.69
CA VAL A 83 -12.06 4.69 -16.05
C VAL A 83 -12.11 6.22 -16.09
N LYS A 84 -12.97 6.87 -15.28
CA LYS A 84 -13.07 8.34 -15.22
C LYS A 84 -11.80 9.01 -14.68
N ALA A 85 -11.01 8.28 -13.89
CA ALA A 85 -9.71 8.73 -13.37
C ALA A 85 -8.52 8.28 -14.25
N GLY A 86 -8.81 7.72 -15.43
CA GLY A 86 -7.81 7.27 -16.40
C GLY A 86 -7.12 5.96 -16.01
N THR A 87 -7.80 5.08 -15.26
CA THR A 87 -7.29 3.77 -14.86
C THR A 87 -8.30 2.67 -15.17
N ASP A 88 -7.81 1.47 -15.46
CA ASP A 88 -8.63 0.25 -15.55
C ASP A 88 -8.88 -0.39 -14.18
N LEU A 89 -8.29 0.15 -13.11
CA LEU A 89 -8.48 -0.34 -11.75
C LEU A 89 -9.64 0.36 -11.04
N ASN A 90 -10.50 -0.44 -10.43
CA ASN A 90 -11.36 -0.03 -9.32
C ASN A 90 -11.12 -0.99 -8.14
N ARG A 91 -11.86 -0.82 -7.03
CA ARG A 91 -11.70 -1.68 -5.85
C ARG A 91 -11.86 -3.17 -6.21
N ASP A 92 -12.91 -3.49 -6.96
CA ASP A 92 -13.32 -4.87 -7.19
C ASP A 92 -12.35 -5.56 -8.14
N ILE A 93 -11.94 -4.87 -9.21
CA ILE A 93 -10.91 -5.35 -10.15
C ILE A 93 -9.57 -5.54 -9.43
N LEU A 94 -9.18 -4.57 -8.59
CA LEU A 94 -7.96 -4.69 -7.80
C LEU A 94 -8.01 -5.91 -6.88
N GLN A 95 -9.13 -6.10 -6.19
CA GLN A 95 -9.31 -7.24 -5.29
C GLN A 95 -9.23 -8.58 -6.06
N GLU A 96 -9.93 -8.70 -7.18
CA GLU A 96 -9.90 -9.88 -8.05
C GLU A 96 -8.48 -10.22 -8.53
N ARG A 97 -7.72 -9.22 -8.96
CA ARG A 97 -6.32 -9.43 -9.37
C ARG A 97 -5.43 -9.84 -8.21
N LEU A 98 -5.58 -9.20 -7.05
CA LEU A 98 -4.83 -9.57 -5.84
C LEU A 98 -5.09 -11.02 -5.44
N PHE A 99 -6.31 -11.53 -5.60
CA PHE A 99 -6.61 -12.96 -5.38
C PHE A 99 -5.79 -13.87 -6.28
N GLY A 100 -5.56 -13.48 -7.55
CA GLY A 100 -4.67 -14.19 -8.47
C GLY A 100 -3.22 -14.31 -7.98
N TYR A 101 -2.77 -13.38 -7.14
CA TYR A 101 -1.46 -13.41 -6.47
C TYR A 101 -1.49 -14.10 -5.10
N GLY A 102 -2.59 -14.76 -4.74
CA GLY A 102 -2.73 -15.37 -3.43
C GLY A 102 -2.89 -14.35 -2.29
N LEU A 103 -3.33 -13.13 -2.60
CA LEU A 103 -3.51 -12.04 -1.66
C LEU A 103 -4.99 -11.71 -1.47
N VAL A 104 -5.32 -11.17 -0.29
CA VAL A 104 -6.65 -10.62 0.02
C VAL A 104 -6.51 -9.24 0.64
N GLY A 105 -7.24 -8.27 0.10
CA GLY A 105 -7.42 -6.96 0.72
C GLY A 105 -8.23 -7.05 2.01
N VAL A 106 -7.70 -6.46 3.09
CA VAL A 106 -8.30 -6.52 4.44
C VAL A 106 -8.64 -5.16 5.04
N THR A 107 -8.03 -4.08 4.56
CA THR A 107 -8.29 -2.74 5.07
C THR A 107 -8.15 -1.75 3.94
N LEU A 108 -9.13 -0.86 3.78
CA LEU A 108 -9.12 0.16 2.74
C LEU A 108 -9.07 1.54 3.40
N ILE A 109 -8.14 2.39 2.96
CA ILE A 109 -8.03 3.78 3.42
C ILE A 109 -7.95 4.73 2.23
N ALA A 110 -8.39 5.97 2.43
CA ALA A 110 -8.06 7.06 1.53
C ALA A 110 -6.70 7.66 1.93
N LEU A 111 -5.78 7.77 0.97
CA LEU A 111 -4.50 8.49 1.16
C LEU A 111 -4.72 9.99 1.00
N ASP A 112 -5.45 10.37 -0.04
CA ASP A 112 -5.81 11.75 -0.40
C ASP A 112 -7.12 11.74 -1.22
N THR A 113 -7.42 12.83 -1.95
CA THR A 113 -8.61 12.94 -2.81
C THR A 113 -8.56 12.03 -4.04
N THR A 114 -7.37 11.66 -4.51
CA THR A 114 -7.12 10.89 -5.73
C THR A 114 -6.90 9.40 -5.44
N TRP A 115 -6.13 9.07 -4.40
CA TRP A 115 -5.62 7.72 -4.15
C TRP A 115 -6.28 7.05 -2.94
N SER A 116 -6.66 5.79 -3.13
CA SER A 116 -7.00 4.86 -2.05
C SER A 116 -5.91 3.81 -1.94
N ALA A 117 -5.68 3.28 -0.75
CA ALA A 117 -4.79 2.16 -0.53
C ALA A 117 -5.51 1.00 0.17
N VAL A 118 -5.32 -0.22 -0.35
CA VAL A 118 -5.77 -1.45 0.29
C VAL A 118 -4.59 -2.15 0.93
N ARG A 119 -4.71 -2.48 2.20
CA ARG A 119 -3.77 -3.38 2.89
C ARG A 119 -4.07 -4.79 2.47
N VAL A 120 -3.05 -5.52 2.05
CA VAL A 120 -3.18 -6.89 1.60
C VAL A 120 -2.49 -7.85 2.57
N ARG A 121 -2.94 -9.10 2.58
CA ARG A 121 -2.26 -10.21 3.26
C ARG A 121 -2.34 -11.48 2.40
N PRO A 122 -1.43 -12.44 2.61
CA PRO A 122 -1.57 -13.78 2.03
C PRO A 122 -2.88 -14.47 2.45
N LEU A 123 -3.51 -15.19 1.52
CA LEU A 123 -4.78 -15.91 1.73
C LEU A 123 -4.67 -16.98 2.82
N ASP A 124 -3.55 -17.67 2.85
CA ASP A 124 -3.23 -18.78 3.76
C ASP A 124 -2.95 -18.34 5.20
N ARG A 125 -2.84 -17.03 5.46
CA ARG A 125 -2.54 -16.49 6.80
C ARG A 125 -3.75 -15.84 7.45
N PRO A 126 -4.23 -16.32 8.62
CA PRO A 126 -5.30 -15.64 9.35
C PRO A 126 -4.85 -14.22 9.74
N GLY A 127 -5.72 -13.23 9.54
CA GLY A 127 -5.40 -11.83 9.82
C GLY A 127 -5.09 -11.60 11.30
N ARG A 128 -3.88 -11.09 11.60
CA ARG A 128 -3.55 -10.60 12.95
C ARG A 128 -4.47 -9.44 13.28
N ARG A 129 -5.37 -9.59 14.26
CA ARG A 129 -6.06 -8.45 14.86
C ARG A 129 -4.97 -7.54 15.43
N LEU A 130 -4.82 -6.35 14.86
CA LEU A 130 -4.09 -5.27 15.51
C LEU A 130 -4.84 -5.02 16.83
N ARG A 131 -4.24 -5.47 17.94
CA ARG A 131 -4.71 -5.14 19.29
C ARG A 131 -4.32 -3.71 19.62
#